data_AF-A0A7S0QV04-F1
#
_entry.id   AF-A0A7S0QV04-F1
#
_cell.length_a   1.000
_cell.length_b   1.000
_cell.length_c   1.000
_cell.angle_alpha   90.00
_cell.angle_beta   90.00
_cell.angle_gamma   90.00
#
_symmetry.space_group_name_H-M   'P 1'
#
loop_
_entity.id
_entity.type
_entity.pdbx_description
1 polymer ?
#
loop_
_entity_poly.entity_id
_entity_poly.type
_entity_poly.pdbx_seq_one_letter_code
_entity_poly.pdbx_strand_id
1 'polypeptide(L)'
;WNWRGERLELARTLANRGAAYNGFPVSAGYFGSFSLDGLAMALHAFYTTGTADAAVVKVVNMAGDADTTGAICGQIAGAFYGAGALNPAWVEDVRRWDRRDIELRAVALYAEAVRDARAAAAGAGGGGLPTALMDAQLPTEAR
;
A
#
# COMPACT_ATOMS: atom_id res chain seq x y z
N TRP A 1 -16.57 -9.62 -1.98
CA TRP A 1 -15.12 -9.91 -1.97
C TRP A 1 -14.72 -10.58 -0.68
N ASN A 2 -14.56 -11.91 -0.69
CA ASN A 2 -14.00 -12.62 0.46
C ASN A 2 -12.47 -12.67 0.33
N TRP A 3 -11.79 -11.53 0.47
CA TRP A 3 -10.33 -11.44 0.32
C TRP A 3 -9.57 -12.24 1.39
N ARG A 4 -10.21 -12.57 2.52
CA ARG A 4 -9.68 -13.45 3.56
C ARG A 4 -9.80 -14.94 3.25
N GLY A 5 -10.53 -15.30 2.18
CA GLY A 5 -10.67 -16.69 1.77
C GLY A 5 -9.32 -17.30 1.39
N GLU A 6 -9.23 -18.62 1.46
CA GLU A 6 -8.05 -19.39 1.02
C GLU A 6 -7.68 -19.07 -0.44
N ARG A 7 -8.70 -18.86 -1.28
CA ARG A 7 -8.55 -18.46 -2.68
C ARG A 7 -9.40 -17.24 -2.98
N LEU A 8 -8.91 -16.42 -3.91
CA LEU A 8 -9.71 -15.36 -4.51
C LEU A 8 -10.62 -15.94 -5.60
N GLU A 9 -11.90 -15.66 -5.47
CA GLU A 9 -12.93 -16.05 -6.42
C GLU A 9 -12.98 -15.12 -7.65
N LEU A 10 -11.83 -14.85 -8.28
CA LEU A 10 -11.69 -13.88 -9.39
C LEU A 10 -12.62 -14.21 -10.57
N ALA A 11 -12.65 -15.47 -10.99
CA ALA A 11 -13.52 -15.93 -12.07
C ALA A 11 -15.01 -15.68 -11.76
N ARG A 12 -15.42 -15.93 -10.51
CA ARG A 12 -16.78 -15.68 -10.06
C ARG A 12 -17.10 -14.19 -10.07
N THR A 13 -16.16 -13.33 -9.69
CA THR A 13 -16.38 -11.89 -9.83
C THR A 13 -16.55 -11.49 -11.28
N LEU A 14 -15.66 -11.92 -12.17
CA LEU A 14 -15.75 -11.56 -13.59
C LEU A 14 -17.11 -12.00 -14.18
N ALA A 15 -17.56 -13.21 -13.83
CA ALA A 15 -18.89 -13.69 -14.21
C ALA A 15 -20.02 -12.79 -13.64
N ASN A 16 -19.94 -12.40 -12.36
CA ASN A 16 -20.93 -11.53 -11.73
C ASN A 16 -20.97 -10.11 -12.31
N ARG A 17 -19.85 -9.60 -12.84
CA ARG A 17 -19.81 -8.29 -13.51
C ARG A 17 -20.50 -8.32 -14.87
N GLY A 18 -20.57 -9.50 -15.50
CA GLY A 18 -21.11 -9.65 -16.85
C GLY A 18 -20.23 -8.94 -17.90
N ALA A 19 -20.83 -8.59 -19.04
CA ALA A 19 -20.12 -8.02 -20.18
C ALA A 19 -19.93 -6.49 -20.11
N ALA A 20 -20.57 -5.80 -19.17
CA ALA A 20 -20.51 -4.35 -19.07
C ALA A 20 -20.71 -3.84 -17.63
N TYR A 21 -20.07 -2.73 -17.29
CA TYR A 21 -20.23 -2.01 -16.03
C TYR A 21 -20.29 -0.50 -16.30
N ASN A 22 -21.32 0.16 -15.76
CA ASN A 22 -21.56 1.60 -15.96
C ASN A 22 -21.51 2.06 -17.43
N GLY A 23 -22.04 1.23 -18.35
CA GLY A 23 -22.05 1.51 -19.80
C GLY A 23 -20.74 1.19 -20.54
N PHE A 24 -19.69 0.78 -19.84
CA PHE A 24 -18.41 0.39 -20.46
C PHE A 24 -18.27 -1.14 -20.55
N PRO A 25 -17.67 -1.66 -21.63
CA PRO A 25 -17.44 -3.09 -21.76
C PRO A 25 -16.45 -3.60 -20.71
N VAL A 26 -16.68 -4.82 -20.24
CA VAL A 26 -15.79 -5.54 -19.34
C VAL A 26 -15.06 -6.59 -20.17
N SER A 27 -13.74 -6.51 -20.20
CA SER A 27 -12.93 -7.58 -20.79
C SER A 27 -12.92 -8.78 -19.86
N ALA A 28 -13.35 -9.94 -20.36
CA ALA A 28 -13.38 -11.17 -19.59
C ALA A 28 -11.99 -11.66 -19.15
N GLY A 29 -10.93 -11.19 -19.80
CA GLY A 29 -9.54 -11.55 -19.47
C GLY A 29 -8.77 -10.48 -18.69
N TYR A 30 -9.35 -9.29 -18.48
CA TYR A 30 -8.68 -8.19 -17.79
C TYR A 30 -9.34 -7.92 -16.44
N PHE A 31 -8.62 -8.20 -15.36
CA PHE A 31 -9.08 -8.10 -13.96
C PHE A 31 -8.09 -7.29 -13.12
N GLY A 32 -8.49 -6.89 -11.92
CA GLY A 32 -7.67 -6.05 -11.03
C GLY A 32 -7.81 -4.55 -11.28
N SER A 33 -8.19 -4.12 -12.50
CA SER A 33 -8.42 -2.72 -12.86
C SER A 33 -9.73 -2.13 -12.33
N PHE A 34 -10.72 -2.98 -12.05
CA PHE A 34 -11.87 -2.56 -11.28
C PHE A 34 -11.46 -2.44 -9.81
N SER A 35 -11.67 -1.26 -9.23
CA SER A 35 -11.08 -0.91 -7.93
C SER A 35 -11.41 -1.91 -6.82
N LEU A 36 -12.60 -2.53 -6.84
CA LEU A 36 -12.95 -3.55 -5.86
C LEU A 36 -12.19 -4.88 -6.06
N ASP A 37 -11.89 -5.26 -7.31
CA ASP A 37 -11.03 -6.43 -7.59
C ASP A 37 -9.62 -6.14 -7.12
N GLY A 38 -9.07 -5.01 -7.56
CA GLY A 38 -7.67 -4.67 -7.31
C GLY A 38 -7.37 -4.55 -5.83
N LEU A 39 -8.27 -3.91 -5.08
CA LEU A 39 -8.16 -3.85 -3.62
C LEU A 39 -8.29 -5.24 -2.98
N ALA A 40 -9.23 -6.07 -3.43
CA ALA A 40 -9.37 -7.43 -2.90
C ALA A 40 -8.15 -8.31 -3.18
N MET A 41 -7.53 -8.17 -4.36
CA MET A 41 -6.29 -8.86 -4.74
C MET A 41 -5.13 -8.43 -3.84
N ALA A 42 -4.92 -7.13 -3.68
CA ALA A 42 -3.88 -6.57 -2.82
C ALA A 42 -4.04 -7.00 -1.35
N LEU A 43 -5.27 -6.89 -0.81
CA LEU A 43 -5.58 -7.32 0.56
C LEU A 43 -5.38 -8.82 0.76
N HIS A 44 -5.80 -9.65 -0.19
CA HIS A 44 -5.60 -11.09 -0.09
C HIS A 44 -4.11 -11.45 -0.10
N ALA A 45 -3.33 -10.87 -1.02
CA ALA A 45 -1.88 -11.12 -1.07
C ALA A 45 -1.19 -10.70 0.23
N PHE A 46 -1.50 -9.51 0.74
CA PHE A 46 -0.99 -9.01 2.00
C PHE A 46 -1.39 -9.91 3.18
N TYR A 47 -2.66 -10.27 3.30
CA TYR A 47 -3.20 -11.04 4.42
C TYR A 47 -2.69 -12.47 4.50
N THR A 48 -2.37 -13.07 3.34
CA THR A 48 -1.99 -14.48 3.24
C THR A 48 -0.48 -14.70 3.09
N THR A 49 0.32 -13.65 3.32
CA THR A 49 1.79 -13.71 3.30
C THR A 49 2.36 -13.07 4.57
N GLY A 50 3.66 -13.31 4.84
CA GLY A 50 4.31 -12.88 6.07
C GLY A 50 5.39 -11.80 5.91
N THR A 51 5.66 -11.34 4.69
CA THR A 51 6.66 -10.30 4.42
C THR A 51 6.18 -9.36 3.32
N ALA A 52 6.72 -8.13 3.27
CA ALA A 52 6.39 -7.17 2.22
C ALA A 52 6.71 -7.71 0.82
N ASP A 53 7.90 -8.30 0.66
CA ASP A 53 8.33 -8.93 -0.58
C ASP A 53 7.39 -10.06 -1.01
N ALA A 54 7.02 -10.96 -0.09
CA ALA A 54 6.13 -12.05 -0.40
C ALA A 54 4.73 -11.56 -0.81
N ALA A 55 4.22 -10.51 -0.17
CA ALA A 55 2.94 -9.91 -0.53
C ALA A 55 2.96 -9.32 -1.95
N VAL A 56 3.99 -8.52 -2.26
CA VAL A 56 4.16 -7.90 -3.59
C VAL A 56 4.38 -8.96 -4.67
N VAL A 57 5.28 -9.93 -4.45
CA VAL A 57 5.49 -11.05 -5.39
C VAL A 57 4.18 -11.81 -5.61
N LYS A 58 3.44 -12.10 -4.55
CA LYS A 58 2.18 -12.85 -4.67
C LYS A 58 1.16 -12.09 -5.50
N VAL A 59 0.95 -10.79 -5.27
CA VAL A 59 -0.08 -10.03 -6.01
C VAL A 59 0.27 -9.86 -7.48
N VAL A 60 1.53 -9.56 -7.82
CA VAL A 60 1.93 -9.37 -9.23
C VAL A 60 1.86 -10.66 -10.02
N ASN A 61 2.12 -11.81 -9.37
CA ASN A 61 1.96 -13.13 -9.98
C ASN A 61 0.49 -13.57 -10.12
N MET A 62 -0.47 -12.84 -9.57
CA MET A 62 -1.90 -13.04 -9.92
C MET A 62 -2.23 -12.49 -11.31
N ALA A 63 -1.32 -11.73 -11.95
CA ALA A 63 -1.51 -11.09 -13.24
C ALA A 63 -2.70 -10.10 -13.26
N GLY A 64 -3.28 -9.85 -14.45
CA GLY A 64 -4.26 -8.80 -14.65
C GLY A 64 -3.61 -7.41 -14.66
N ASP A 65 -4.20 -6.47 -13.94
CA ASP A 65 -3.67 -5.12 -13.69
C ASP A 65 -2.58 -5.17 -12.59
N ALA A 66 -1.49 -5.88 -12.89
CA ALA A 66 -0.46 -6.27 -11.93
C ALA A 66 0.33 -5.06 -11.39
N ASP A 67 0.54 -4.03 -12.20
CA ASP A 67 1.18 -2.79 -11.78
C ASP A 67 0.30 -2.01 -10.78
N THR A 68 -0.99 -1.86 -11.05
CA THR A 68 -1.92 -1.20 -10.12
C THR A 68 -2.07 -1.99 -8.82
N THR A 69 -2.32 -3.31 -8.92
CA THR A 69 -2.52 -4.15 -7.73
C THR A 69 -1.24 -4.31 -6.92
N GLY A 70 -0.08 -4.38 -7.60
CA GLY A 70 1.24 -4.29 -7.00
C GLY A 70 1.47 -2.97 -6.26
N ALA A 71 1.10 -1.84 -6.86
CA ALA A 71 1.22 -0.52 -6.21
C ALA A 71 0.32 -0.38 -4.98
N ILE A 72 -0.92 -0.88 -5.02
CA ILE A 72 -1.83 -0.90 -3.87
C ILE A 72 -1.25 -1.78 -2.75
N CYS A 73 -0.82 -3.00 -3.09
CA CYS A 73 -0.24 -3.93 -2.12
C CYS A 73 1.06 -3.38 -1.52
N GLY A 74 1.93 -2.78 -2.33
CA GLY A 74 3.18 -2.17 -1.90
C GLY A 74 2.97 -1.01 -0.92
N GLN A 75 1.95 -0.17 -1.13
CA GLN A 75 1.57 0.87 -0.15
C GLN A 75 1.14 0.27 1.19
N ILE A 76 0.26 -0.73 1.17
CA ILE A 76 -0.22 -1.40 2.39
C ILE A 76 0.93 -2.10 3.12
N ALA A 77 1.72 -2.89 2.40
CA ALA A 77 2.84 -3.64 2.94
C ALA A 77 3.95 -2.72 3.45
N GLY A 78 4.30 -1.66 2.71
CA GLY A 78 5.30 -0.69 3.13
C GLY A 78 4.89 0.10 4.38
N ALA A 79 3.60 0.44 4.50
CA ALA A 79 3.08 1.09 5.71
C ALA A 79 3.09 0.15 6.93
N PHE A 80 2.83 -1.15 6.72
CA PHE A 80 2.75 -2.13 7.81
C PHE A 80 4.12 -2.66 8.26
N TYR A 81 4.96 -3.09 7.31
CA TYR A 81 6.27 -3.69 7.59
C TYR A 81 7.39 -2.65 7.70
N GLY A 82 7.16 -1.42 7.24
CA GLY A 82 8.14 -0.34 7.21
C GLY A 82 9.04 -0.37 5.96
N ALA A 83 9.58 0.80 5.60
CA ALA A 83 10.42 0.97 4.41
C ALA A 83 11.70 0.11 4.43
N GLY A 84 12.25 -0.17 5.62
CA GLY A 84 13.43 -1.02 5.79
C GLY A 84 13.19 -2.51 5.55
N ALA A 85 11.93 -2.95 5.47
CA ALA A 85 11.56 -4.34 5.20
C ALA A 85 11.35 -4.63 3.70
N LEU A 86 11.44 -3.60 2.84
CA LEU A 86 11.32 -3.75 1.38
C LEU A 86 12.61 -4.33 0.79
N ASN A 87 12.47 -5.10 -0.29
CA ASN A 87 13.62 -5.60 -1.03
C ASN A 87 14.57 -4.47 -1.47
N PRO A 88 15.85 -4.49 -1.04
CA PRO A 88 16.78 -3.41 -1.37
C PRO A 88 17.07 -3.31 -2.86
N ALA A 89 17.00 -4.41 -3.62
CA ALA A 89 17.21 -4.37 -5.06
C ALA A 89 16.09 -3.61 -5.77
N TRP A 90 14.83 -3.84 -5.38
CA TRP A 90 13.69 -3.12 -5.96
C TRP A 90 13.73 -1.63 -5.63
N VAL A 91 14.11 -1.29 -4.40
CA VAL A 91 14.29 0.11 -3.99
C VAL A 91 15.35 0.80 -4.85
N GLU A 92 16.48 0.13 -5.10
CA GLU A 92 17.55 0.70 -5.94
C GLU A 92 17.13 0.84 -7.41
N ASP A 93 16.38 -0.13 -7.94
CA ASP A 93 15.83 -0.06 -9.30
C ASP A 93 14.89 1.15 -9.48
N VAL A 94 14.06 1.46 -8.48
CA VAL A 94 13.21 2.66 -8.51
C VAL A 94 14.05 3.94 -8.38
N ARG A 95 15.02 3.97 -7.45
CA ARG A 95 15.91 5.13 -7.23
C ARG A 95 16.68 5.54 -8.48
N ARG A 96 17.03 4.58 -9.34
CA ARG A 96 17.70 4.85 -10.62
C ARG A 96 16.92 5.84 -11.49
N TRP A 97 15.60 5.78 -11.48
CA TRP A 97 14.73 6.65 -12.28
C TRP A 97 14.20 7.85 -11.49
N ASP A 98 13.81 7.61 -10.24
CA ASP A 98 13.15 8.59 -9.38
C ASP A 98 14.13 9.57 -8.70
N ARG A 99 15.42 9.22 -8.62
CA ARG A 99 16.46 10.03 -7.94
C ARG A 99 16.11 10.38 -6.49
N ARG A 100 15.36 9.51 -5.81
CA ARG A 100 14.88 9.65 -4.41
C ARG A 100 13.78 10.69 -4.18
N ASP A 101 13.14 11.20 -5.22
CA ASP A 101 12.03 12.17 -5.09
C ASP A 101 10.86 11.61 -4.26
N ILE A 102 10.51 10.33 -4.42
CA ILE A 102 9.45 9.66 -3.64
C ILE A 102 9.81 9.63 -2.15
N GLU A 103 11.05 9.28 -1.82
CA GLU A 103 11.54 9.22 -0.43
C GLU A 103 11.50 10.62 0.21
N LEU A 104 11.99 11.62 -0.51
CA LEU A 104 11.98 13.02 -0.05
C LEU A 104 10.56 13.55 0.16
N ARG A 105 9.63 13.26 -0.75
CA ARG A 105 8.22 13.62 -0.60
C ARG A 105 7.58 12.95 0.61
N ALA A 106 7.86 11.66 0.83
CA ALA A 106 7.35 10.93 2.00
C ALA A 106 7.83 11.57 3.31
N VAL A 107 9.13 11.89 3.41
CA VAL A 107 9.69 12.57 4.59
C VAL A 107 9.11 13.97 4.77
N ALA A 108 8.97 14.75 3.68
CA ALA A 108 8.40 16.10 3.74
C ALA A 108 6.95 16.08 4.23
N LEU A 109 6.11 15.20 3.66
CA LEU A 109 4.71 15.05 4.07
C LEU A 109 4.60 14.58 5.52
N TYR A 110 5.44 13.63 5.95
CA TYR A 110 5.49 13.19 7.34
C TYR A 110 5.88 14.34 8.29
N ALA A 111 6.88 15.14 7.93
CA ALA A 111 7.34 16.27 8.73
C ALA A 111 6.29 17.39 8.84
N GLU A 112 5.52 17.65 7.77
CA GLU A 112 4.36 18.55 7.83
C GLU A 112 3.28 17.99 8.77
N ALA A 113 2.90 16.72 8.61
CA ALA A 113 1.90 16.08 9.47
C ALA A 113 2.28 16.10 10.96
N VAL A 114 3.56 15.89 11.28
CA VAL A 114 4.08 15.99 12.66
C VAL A 114 4.03 17.43 13.18
N ARG A 115 4.33 18.43 12.34
CA ARG A 115 4.22 19.85 12.72
C ARG A 115 2.77 20.22 13.02
N ASP A 116 1.84 19.85 12.15
CA ASP A 116 0.42 20.11 12.32
C ASP A 116 -0.12 19.46 13.60
N ALA A 117 0.23 18.19 13.84
CA ALA A 117 -0.16 17.47 15.05
C ALA A 117 0.38 18.14 16.33
N ARG A 118 1.63 18.63 16.31
CA ARG A 118 2.24 19.34 17.44
C ARG A 118 1.60 20.71 17.67
N ALA A 119 1.30 21.46 16.61
CA ALA A 119 0.63 22.75 16.71
C ALA A 119 -0.78 22.61 17.27
N ALA A 120 -1.54 21.60 16.81
CA ALA A 120 -2.86 21.27 17.36
C ALA A 120 -2.79 20.92 18.85
N ALA A 121 -1.81 20.11 19.27
CA ALA A 121 -1.60 19.76 20.67
C ALA A 121 -1.21 20.96 21.54
N ALA A 122 -0.39 21.89 21.03
CA ALA A 122 0.01 23.10 21.74
C ALA A 122 -1.13 24.13 21.86
N GLY A 123 -2.00 24.21 20.85
CA GLY A 123 -3.20 25.07 20.86
C GLY A 123 -4.34 24.54 21.74
N ALA A 124 -4.34 23.24 22.07
CA ALA A 124 -5.34 22.58 22.91
C ALA A 124 -5.07 22.66 24.42
N GLY A 125 -4.32 23.67 24.88
CA GLY A 125 -3.79 23.78 26.25
C GLY A 125 -4.70 23.26 27.36
N GLY A 126 -4.25 22.21 28.07
CA GLY A 126 -4.79 21.83 29.39
C GLY A 126 -4.92 20.34 29.70
N GLY A 127 -4.86 19.42 28.74
CA GLY A 127 -4.97 17.97 28.98
C GLY A 127 -3.71 17.22 28.58
N GLY A 128 -3.09 16.49 29.51
CA GLY A 128 -1.80 15.80 29.31
C GLY A 128 -1.70 15.00 28.00
N LEU A 129 -0.53 15.06 27.38
CA LEU A 129 -0.21 14.42 26.10
C LEU A 129 -0.46 12.90 26.16
N PRO A 130 -1.08 12.28 25.13
CA PRO A 130 -1.07 10.83 24.97
C PRO A 130 0.36 10.34 24.67
N THR A 131 0.84 9.40 25.47
CA THR A 131 2.22 8.87 25.50
C THR A 131 2.74 8.34 24.15
N ALA A 132 1.85 7.96 23.23
CA ALA A 132 2.21 7.30 21.96
C ALA A 132 2.95 8.18 20.93
N LEU A 133 3.01 9.52 21.12
CA LEU A 133 3.68 10.44 20.19
C LEU A 133 5.07 10.92 20.66
N MET A 134 5.49 10.58 21.88
CA MET A 134 6.83 10.94 22.38
C MET A 134 7.95 10.03 21.82
N ASP A 135 7.63 8.79 21.46
CA ASP A 135 8.62 7.78 21.06
C ASP A 135 8.94 7.76 19.55
N ALA A 136 8.28 8.61 18.75
CA ALA A 136 8.60 8.78 17.34
C ALA A 136 9.87 9.66 17.18
N GLN A 137 11.01 9.13 17.63
CA GLN A 137 12.31 9.66 17.24
C GLN A 137 12.51 9.40 15.75
N LEU A 138 12.80 10.48 15.01
CA LEU A 138 13.34 10.37 13.66
C LEU A 138 14.55 9.43 13.70
N PRO A 139 14.69 8.48 12.76
CA PRO A 139 15.85 7.61 12.74
C PRO A 139 17.11 8.47 12.61
N THR A 140 17.85 8.59 13.72
CA THR A 140 19.16 9.22 13.72
C THR A 140 20.12 8.35 12.92
N GLU A 141 20.57 8.92 11.82
CA GLU A 141 21.68 8.54 10.94
C GLU A 141 22.48 7.30 11.39
N ALA A 142 22.32 6.21 10.64
CA ALA A 142 23.31 5.14 10.61
C ALA A 142 24.56 5.66 9.90
N ARG A 143 25.63 5.87 10.68
CA ARG A 143 27.01 5.97 10.20
C ARG A 143 27.49 4.65 9.62
#